data_AF-A0A7C1LQA8-F1
#
_entry.id   AF-A0A7C1LQA8-F1
#
_cell.length_a   1.000
_cell.length_b   1.000
_cell.length_c   1.000
_cell.angle_alpha   90.00
_cell.angle_beta   90.00
_cell.angle_gamma   90.00
#
_symmetry.space_group_name_H-M   'P 1'
#
loop_
_entity.id
_entity.type
_entity.pdbx_description
1 polymer ?
#
loop_
_entity_poly.entity_id
_entity_poly.type
_entity_poly.pdbx_seq_one_letter_code
_entity_poly.pdbx_strand_id
1 'polypeptide(L)'
;MLLISIRNLCKTYFKYLKDYLQEEGIEIHTNAKIIEIEHDGNEKIIKVVHNNVESTFKAEHILIAAGRKPNTHNLGLEKIGINLGKKREIIVDEFMKAGENIWAAGDVIGEPMLETIAAREGMIATNNALSEEKIKMDYRIVPHAIFTNPQVGSVGFTDLQANRLGYDCRCNTIPIGFVAKSKILNDDRGVLKIVINRKTEEILGIHILSTNAADLIHEGVMIVKNHMTLDDVISTIHVFPTLSEAIKLTAQSFKRDISVISCCIE
;
A
#
# COMPACT_ATOMS: atom_id res chain seq x y z
N MET A 1 -1.84 -14.40 19.40
CA MET A 1 -1.73 -12.93 19.40
C MET A 1 -0.88 -12.47 18.22
N LEU A 2 -1.44 -11.63 17.33
CA LEU A 2 -0.67 -10.99 16.26
C LEU A 2 -0.37 -9.54 16.66
N LEU A 3 0.91 -9.20 16.79
CA LEU A 3 1.36 -7.81 16.88
C LEU A 3 1.69 -7.33 15.47
N ILE A 4 0.78 -6.57 14.87
CA ILE A 4 0.92 -6.11 13.48
C ILE A 4 1.38 -4.64 13.47
N SER A 5 2.58 -4.38 12.94
CA SER A 5 3.00 -3.01 12.60
C SER A 5 2.65 -2.72 11.16
N ILE A 6 1.49 -2.10 10.96
CA ILE A 6 1.06 -1.64 9.64
C ILE A 6 1.52 -0.18 9.46
N ARG A 7 2.64 0.02 8.76
CA ARG A 7 3.16 1.37 8.45
C ARG A 7 2.75 1.77 7.04
N ASN A 8 2.55 3.07 6.81
CA ASN A 8 2.29 3.68 5.50
C ASN A 8 0.96 3.34 4.80
N LEU A 9 0.02 2.67 5.48
CA LEU A 9 -1.33 2.50 4.94
C LEU A 9 -2.20 3.77 5.09
N CYS A 10 -3.16 3.93 4.20
CA CYS A 10 -4.21 4.93 4.34
C CYS A 10 -4.98 4.67 5.63
N LYS A 11 -5.11 5.70 6.48
CA LYS A 11 -5.82 5.60 7.76
C LYS A 11 -7.28 5.13 7.60
N THR A 12 -7.89 5.45 6.45
CA THR A 12 -9.27 5.10 6.15
C THR A 12 -9.48 3.59 6.16
N TYR A 13 -8.83 2.83 5.28
CA TYR A 13 -9.05 1.38 5.23
C TYR A 13 -8.38 0.64 6.39
N PHE A 14 -7.33 1.18 7.02
CA PHE A 14 -6.72 0.56 8.20
C PHE A 14 -7.74 0.37 9.33
N LYS A 15 -8.60 1.38 9.57
CA LYS A 15 -9.67 1.28 10.57
C LYS A 15 -10.61 0.10 10.26
N TYR A 16 -11.16 0.06 9.06
CA TYR A 16 -12.09 -1.00 8.66
C TYR A 16 -11.45 -2.39 8.67
N LEU A 17 -10.23 -2.54 8.14
CA LEU A 17 -9.54 -3.83 8.14
C LEU A 17 -9.28 -4.31 9.56
N LYS A 18 -8.88 -3.41 10.47
CA LYS A 18 -8.71 -3.75 11.89
C LYS A 18 -10.01 -4.28 12.47
N ASP A 19 -11.12 -3.58 12.26
CA ASP A 19 -12.43 -3.96 12.79
C ASP A 19 -12.83 -5.35 12.28
N TYR A 20 -12.70 -5.64 10.98
CA TYR A 20 -13.01 -6.95 10.41
C TYR A 20 -12.14 -8.10 10.95
N LEU A 21 -10.84 -7.88 11.11
CA LEU A 21 -9.96 -8.89 11.70
C LEU A 21 -10.31 -9.15 13.17
N GLN A 22 -10.75 -8.12 13.91
CA GLN A 22 -11.19 -8.30 15.30
C GLN A 22 -12.52 -9.05 15.39
N GLU A 23 -13.45 -8.85 14.45
CA GLU A 23 -14.69 -9.65 14.33
C GLU A 23 -14.39 -11.13 14.07
N GLU A 24 -13.27 -11.45 13.41
CA GLU A 24 -12.76 -12.82 13.21
C GLU A 24 -12.04 -13.38 14.45
N GLY A 25 -12.00 -12.65 15.57
CA GLY A 25 -11.39 -13.08 16.83
C GLY A 25 -9.89 -12.78 16.96
N ILE A 26 -9.33 -11.94 16.09
CA ILE A 26 -7.92 -11.54 16.18
C ILE A 26 -7.78 -10.34 17.13
N GLU A 27 -7.07 -10.53 18.24
CA GLU A 27 -6.70 -9.43 19.13
C GLU A 27 -5.57 -8.59 18.52
N ILE A 28 -5.84 -7.29 18.28
CA ILE A 28 -4.91 -6.35 17.67
C ILE A 28 -4.55 -5.23 18.65
N HIS A 29 -3.29 -5.23 19.10
CA HIS A 29 -2.72 -4.18 19.95
C HIS A 29 -1.79 -3.26 19.15
N THR A 30 -2.25 -2.06 18.83
CA THR A 30 -1.46 -1.00 18.15
C THR A 30 -0.73 -0.14 19.17
N ASN A 31 0.40 0.51 18.83
CA ASN A 31 1.20 1.27 19.84
C ASN A 31 1.67 0.41 21.02
N ALA A 32 1.86 -0.89 20.77
CA ALA A 32 2.37 -1.86 21.72
C ALA A 32 3.88 -2.04 21.52
N LYS A 33 4.66 -1.95 22.59
CA LYS A 33 6.10 -2.21 22.60
C LYS A 33 6.38 -3.47 23.39
N ILE A 34 6.94 -4.50 22.74
CA ILE A 34 7.46 -5.68 23.43
C ILE A 34 8.69 -5.26 24.24
N ILE A 35 8.68 -5.58 25.53
CA ILE A 35 9.79 -5.31 26.45
C ILE A 35 10.63 -6.56 26.63
N GLU A 36 9.96 -7.70 26.85
CA GLU A 36 10.62 -8.95 27.21
C GLU A 36 9.80 -10.15 26.72
N ILE A 37 10.49 -11.22 26.37
CA ILE A 37 9.90 -12.52 26.05
C ILE A 37 10.61 -13.55 26.93
N GLU A 38 9.84 -14.21 27.79
CA GLU A 38 10.30 -15.29 28.65
C GLU A 38 9.69 -16.61 28.21
N HIS A 39 10.36 -17.72 28.54
CA HIS A 39 9.86 -19.06 28.31
C HIS A 39 9.50 -19.71 29.65
N ASP A 40 8.27 -20.19 29.78
CA ASP A 40 7.76 -20.87 30.97
C ASP A 40 7.13 -22.21 30.56
N GLY A 41 7.89 -23.30 30.75
CA GLY A 41 7.48 -24.63 30.31
C GLY A 41 7.29 -24.71 28.79
N ASN A 42 6.04 -24.84 28.34
CA ASN A 42 5.66 -24.83 26.92
C ASN A 42 5.12 -23.47 26.45
N GLU A 43 4.87 -22.54 27.36
CA GLU A 43 4.30 -21.23 27.07
C GLU A 43 5.40 -20.18 26.90
N LYS A 44 5.12 -19.16 26.08
CA LYS A 44 5.93 -17.96 25.95
C LYS A 44 5.18 -16.81 26.60
N ILE A 45 5.82 -16.17 27.56
CA ILE A 45 5.29 -15.02 28.30
C ILE A 45 5.86 -13.76 27.65
N ILE A 46 4.98 -12.89 27.16
CA ILE A 46 5.36 -11.70 26.39
C ILE A 46 4.94 -10.48 27.20
N LYS A 47 5.92 -9.75 27.74
CA LYS A 47 5.70 -8.49 28.45
C LYS A 47 5.66 -7.35 27.45
N VAL A 48 4.57 -6.59 27.48
CA VAL A 48 4.29 -5.52 26.54
C VAL A 48 3.92 -4.26 27.30
N VAL A 49 4.46 -3.12 26.87
CA VAL A 49 3.96 -1.81 27.27
C VAL A 49 3.05 -1.31 26.16
N HIS A 50 1.78 -1.09 26.50
CA HIS A 50 0.78 -0.56 25.58
C HIS A 50 0.06 0.60 26.27
N ASN A 51 0.08 1.79 25.65
CA ASN A 51 -0.46 3.03 26.24
C ASN A 51 0.11 3.34 27.65
N ASN A 52 1.41 3.11 27.86
CA ASN A 52 2.11 3.26 29.15
C ASN A 52 1.60 2.34 30.26
N VAL A 53 0.84 1.30 29.93
CA VAL A 53 0.41 0.25 30.86
C VAL A 53 1.15 -1.03 30.50
N GLU A 54 1.74 -1.67 31.51
CA GLU A 54 2.34 -2.99 31.35
C GLU A 54 1.25 -4.06 31.33
N SER A 55 1.30 -4.92 30.33
CA SER A 55 0.44 -6.08 30.18
C SER A 55 1.28 -7.30 29.82
N THR A 56 0.80 -8.47 30.24
CA THR A 56 1.46 -9.74 29.95
C THR A 56 0.54 -10.60 29.12
N PHE A 57 1.08 -11.20 28.06
CA PHE A 57 0.37 -12.14 27.20
C PHE A 57 1.05 -13.50 27.24
N LYS A 58 0.27 -14.55 27.03
CA LYS A 58 0.77 -15.93 26.92
C LYS A 58 0.47 -16.48 25.54
N ALA A 59 1.39 -17.24 24.97
CA ALA A 59 1.20 -17.91 23.69
C ALA A 59 2.04 -19.19 23.57
N GLU A 60 1.56 -20.17 22.81
CA GLU A 60 2.33 -21.39 22.49
C GLU A 60 3.43 -21.12 21.45
N HIS A 61 3.19 -20.19 20.52
CA HIS A 61 4.08 -19.83 19.43
C HIS A 61 4.16 -18.32 19.23
N ILE A 62 5.31 -17.86 18.72
CA ILE A 62 5.54 -16.46 18.35
C ILE A 62 5.97 -16.40 16.88
N LEU A 63 5.24 -15.61 16.09
CA LEU A 63 5.64 -15.23 14.74
C LEU A 63 6.22 -13.82 14.76
N ILE A 64 7.48 -13.66 14.35
CA ILE A 64 8.15 -12.36 14.26
C ILE A 64 8.07 -11.87 12.82
N ALA A 65 7.14 -10.95 12.56
CA ALA A 65 6.95 -10.29 11.26
C ALA A 65 7.30 -8.79 11.34
N ALA A 66 8.47 -8.46 11.92
CA ALA A 66 8.87 -7.08 12.24
C ALA A 66 9.57 -6.31 11.10
N GLY A 67 9.49 -6.82 9.87
CA GLY A 67 10.14 -6.28 8.68
C GLY A 67 11.37 -7.07 8.24
N ARG A 68 12.03 -6.58 7.19
CA ARG A 68 13.19 -7.20 6.54
C ARG A 68 14.40 -6.26 6.60
N LYS A 69 15.60 -6.83 6.43
CA LYS A 69 16.86 -6.09 6.37
C LYS A 69 17.59 -6.39 5.06
N PRO A 70 18.12 -5.37 4.37
CA PRO A 70 18.99 -5.55 3.21
C PRO A 70 20.22 -6.43 3.52
N ASN A 71 20.55 -7.35 2.61
CA ASN A 71 21.70 -8.25 2.72
C ASN A 71 23.00 -7.57 2.23
N THR A 72 23.42 -6.49 2.91
CA THR A 72 24.59 -5.69 2.51
C THR A 72 25.83 -5.90 3.39
N HIS A 73 25.75 -6.82 4.36
CA HIS A 73 26.85 -7.12 5.26
C HIS A 73 27.97 -7.89 4.53
N ASN A 74 29.24 -7.59 4.87
CA ASN A 74 30.43 -8.26 4.32
C ASN A 74 30.58 -8.21 2.78
N LEU A 75 29.89 -7.32 2.09
CA LEU A 75 30.03 -7.14 0.63
C LEU A 75 31.18 -6.22 0.20
N GLY A 76 31.90 -5.62 1.16
CA GLY A 76 32.99 -4.69 0.85
C GLY A 76 32.56 -3.36 0.21
N LEU A 77 31.26 -3.03 0.24
CA LEU A 77 30.67 -1.84 -0.39
C LEU A 77 31.35 -0.53 0.01
N GLU A 78 31.70 -0.38 1.28
CA GLU A 78 32.40 0.82 1.79
C GLU A 78 33.81 0.97 1.19
N LYS A 79 34.50 -0.14 0.88
CA LYS A 79 35.85 -0.12 0.28
C LYS A 79 35.85 0.39 -1.16
N ILE A 80 34.71 0.29 -1.83
CA ILE A 80 34.50 0.76 -3.20
C ILE A 80 33.63 2.02 -3.25
N GLY A 81 33.44 2.71 -2.12
CA GLY A 81 32.76 4.00 -2.05
C GLY A 81 31.24 3.97 -2.23
N ILE A 82 30.59 2.81 -2.06
CA ILE A 82 29.14 2.71 -2.18
C ILE A 82 28.46 3.18 -0.89
N ASN A 83 27.55 4.15 -1.03
CA ASN A 83 26.80 4.73 0.07
C ASN A 83 25.66 3.81 0.53
N LEU A 84 25.52 3.70 1.85
CA LEU A 84 24.44 2.96 2.49
C LEU A 84 23.50 3.90 3.26
N GLY A 85 22.20 3.58 3.22
CA GLY A 85 21.18 4.27 3.99
C GLY A 85 21.13 3.83 5.46
N LYS A 86 20.13 4.34 6.20
CA LYS A 86 20.01 4.13 7.65
C LYS A 86 19.72 2.67 8.03
N LYS A 87 19.06 1.92 7.15
CA LYS A 87 18.80 0.47 7.33
C LYS A 87 19.87 -0.39 6.66
N ARG A 88 20.96 0.21 6.19
CA ARG A 88 22.02 -0.40 5.36
C ARG A 88 21.57 -0.84 3.97
N GLU A 89 20.51 -0.24 3.44
CA GLU A 89 20.12 -0.32 2.04
C GLU A 89 21.17 0.35 1.15
N ILE A 90 21.39 -0.17 -0.07
CA ILE A 90 22.24 0.50 -1.06
C ILE A 90 21.49 1.71 -1.61
N ILE A 91 22.10 2.89 -1.52
CA ILE A 91 21.53 4.10 -2.09
C ILE A 91 21.74 4.09 -3.60
N VAL A 92 20.65 4.22 -4.35
CA VAL A 92 20.66 4.35 -5.82
C VAL A 92 19.97 5.64 -6.25
N ASP A 93 20.30 6.12 -7.45
CA ASP A 93 19.54 7.15 -8.12
C ASP A 93 18.29 6.60 -8.83
N GLU A 94 17.54 7.47 -9.52
CA GLU A 94 16.34 7.08 -10.29
C GLU A 94 16.61 6.12 -11.47
N PHE A 95 17.88 5.91 -11.83
CA PHE A 95 18.35 5.01 -12.89
C PHE A 95 18.91 3.70 -12.33
N MET A 96 18.71 3.43 -11.03
CA MET A 96 19.21 2.28 -10.28
C MET A 96 20.74 2.27 -10.10
N LYS A 97 21.42 3.41 -10.30
CA LYS A 97 22.88 3.51 -10.22
C LYS A 97 23.32 3.79 -8.78
N ALA A 98 24.22 2.96 -8.26
CA ALA A 98 24.76 3.08 -6.90
C ALA A 98 26.16 3.71 -6.86
N GLY A 99 26.88 3.68 -7.98
CA GLY A 99 28.25 4.19 -8.10
C GLY A 99 28.75 4.16 -9.54
N GLU A 100 30.04 4.44 -9.75
CA GLU A 100 30.64 4.31 -11.07
C GLU A 100 30.62 2.85 -11.51
N ASN A 101 29.94 2.56 -12.61
CA ASN A 101 29.75 1.22 -13.17
C ASN A 101 29.12 0.20 -12.18
N ILE A 102 28.35 0.67 -11.19
CA ILE A 102 27.68 -0.17 -10.20
C ILE A 102 26.19 0.19 -10.13
N TRP A 103 25.33 -0.82 -10.22
CA TRP A 103 23.89 -0.73 -10.08
C TRP A 103 23.40 -1.71 -9.01
N ALA A 104 22.24 -1.43 -8.43
CA ALA A 104 21.58 -2.31 -7.46
C ALA A 104 20.06 -2.26 -7.65
N ALA A 105 19.38 -3.36 -7.33
CA ALA A 105 17.95 -3.53 -7.52
C ALA A 105 17.37 -4.52 -6.51
N GLY A 106 16.07 -4.44 -6.25
CA GLY A 106 15.33 -5.27 -5.31
C GLY A 106 15.55 -4.90 -3.86
N ASP A 107 15.19 -5.79 -2.94
CA ASP A 107 15.19 -5.54 -1.48
C ASP A 107 16.51 -4.98 -0.91
N VAL A 108 17.63 -5.14 -1.61
CA VAL A 108 18.93 -4.58 -1.20
C VAL A 108 18.96 -3.05 -1.24
N ILE A 109 18.12 -2.42 -2.08
CA ILE A 109 18.00 -0.95 -2.20
C ILE A 109 16.93 -0.36 -1.26
N GLY A 110 16.21 -1.20 -0.51
CA GLY A 110 15.24 -0.77 0.49
C GLY A 110 13.79 -0.98 0.05
N GLU A 111 12.90 -0.15 0.59
CA GLU A 111 11.47 -0.22 0.27
C GLU A 111 11.17 0.46 -1.07
N PRO A 112 10.18 -0.01 -1.85
CA PRO A 112 9.27 -1.14 -1.57
C PRO A 112 9.88 -2.52 -1.89
N MET A 113 9.83 -3.45 -0.93
CA MET A 113 10.38 -4.81 -1.05
C MET A 113 9.37 -5.81 -1.65
N LEU A 114 9.05 -5.68 -2.95
CA LEU A 114 8.14 -6.57 -3.67
C LEU A 114 8.82 -7.22 -4.88
N GLU A 115 8.49 -8.49 -5.16
CA GLU A 115 9.15 -9.29 -6.19
C GLU A 115 9.04 -8.68 -7.60
N THR A 116 7.85 -8.25 -8.01
CA THR A 116 7.63 -7.66 -9.35
C THR A 116 8.35 -6.32 -9.52
N ILE A 117 8.55 -5.59 -8.42
CA ILE A 117 9.34 -4.36 -8.41
C ILE A 117 10.82 -4.69 -8.57
N ALA A 118 11.34 -5.65 -7.81
CA ALA A 118 12.72 -6.11 -7.95
C ALA A 118 13.02 -6.56 -9.39
N ALA A 119 12.08 -7.26 -10.04
CA ALA A 119 12.20 -7.63 -11.45
C ALA A 119 12.27 -6.40 -12.38
N ARG A 120 11.40 -5.40 -12.16
CA ARG A 120 11.40 -4.15 -12.95
C ARG A 120 12.68 -3.33 -12.73
N GLU A 121 13.11 -3.18 -11.48
CA GLU A 121 14.34 -2.50 -11.11
C GLU A 121 15.56 -3.20 -11.71
N GLY A 122 15.62 -4.53 -11.66
CA GLY A 122 16.69 -5.32 -12.28
C GLY A 122 16.76 -5.14 -13.79
N MET A 123 15.59 -5.09 -14.45
CA MET A 123 15.51 -4.77 -15.88
C MET A 123 16.04 -3.35 -16.16
N ILE A 124 15.64 -2.34 -15.37
CA ILE A 124 16.13 -0.95 -15.51
C ILE A 124 17.64 -0.88 -15.30
N ALA A 125 18.14 -1.48 -14.21
CA ALA A 125 19.56 -1.52 -13.88
C ALA A 125 20.38 -2.15 -15.00
N THR A 126 19.94 -3.30 -15.52
CA THR A 126 20.64 -4.01 -16.60
C THR A 126 20.64 -3.18 -17.89
N ASN A 127 19.50 -2.60 -18.26
CA ASN A 127 19.39 -1.78 -19.46
C ASN A 127 20.29 -0.54 -19.38
N ASN A 128 20.24 0.19 -18.26
CA ASN A 128 21.05 1.39 -18.04
C ASN A 128 22.55 1.09 -17.87
N ALA A 129 22.93 -0.16 -17.55
CA ALA A 129 24.31 -0.60 -17.48
C ALA A 129 24.90 -0.98 -18.83
N LEU A 130 24.08 -1.50 -19.75
CA LEU A 130 24.53 -2.09 -21.01
C LEU A 130 24.20 -1.25 -22.25
N SER A 131 23.41 -0.20 -22.11
CA SER A 131 22.97 0.66 -23.21
C SER A 131 23.19 2.15 -22.89
N GLU A 132 23.00 3.00 -23.90
CA GLU A 132 22.96 4.45 -23.74
C GLU A 132 21.59 4.97 -23.24
N GLU A 133 20.62 4.08 -23.03
CA GLU A 133 19.31 4.45 -22.53
C GLU A 133 19.36 4.88 -21.06
N LYS A 134 18.43 5.75 -20.68
CA LYS A 134 18.29 6.29 -19.33
C LYS A 134 16.86 6.09 -18.85
N ILE A 135 16.52 4.84 -18.57
CA ILE A 135 15.19 4.48 -18.07
C ILE A 135 15.12 4.80 -16.57
N LYS A 136 14.10 5.60 -16.20
CA LYS A 136 13.83 5.95 -14.81
C LYS A 136 12.87 4.95 -14.17
N MET A 137 13.05 4.68 -12.89
CA MET A 137 12.06 3.97 -12.08
C MET A 137 10.97 4.94 -11.61
N ASP A 138 9.71 4.64 -11.93
CA ASP A 138 8.55 5.39 -11.45
C ASP A 138 7.86 4.64 -10.32
N TYR A 139 8.16 5.02 -9.08
CA TYR A 139 7.54 4.40 -7.90
C TYR A 139 6.10 4.86 -7.64
N ARG A 140 5.59 5.89 -8.33
CA ARG A 140 4.21 6.38 -8.13
C ARG A 140 3.18 5.35 -8.60
N ILE A 141 3.54 4.55 -9.60
CA ILE A 141 2.65 3.57 -10.24
C ILE A 141 2.77 2.18 -9.63
N VAL A 142 3.57 2.01 -8.56
CA VAL A 142 3.73 0.72 -7.88
C VAL A 142 2.45 0.39 -7.12
N PRO A 143 1.74 -0.69 -7.48
CA PRO A 143 0.63 -1.17 -6.67
C PRO A 143 1.15 -1.88 -5.42
N HIS A 144 0.32 -1.85 -4.38
CA HIS A 144 0.52 -2.60 -3.15
C HIS A 144 -0.76 -3.36 -2.82
N ALA A 145 -0.62 -4.61 -2.36
CA ALA A 145 -1.75 -5.45 -1.98
C ALA A 145 -1.52 -6.13 -0.62
N ILE A 146 -2.59 -6.32 0.15
CA ILE A 146 -2.62 -7.18 1.34
C ILE A 146 -3.72 -8.20 1.13
N PHE A 147 -3.33 -9.48 1.11
CA PHE A 147 -4.20 -10.61 0.79
C PHE A 147 -4.98 -11.12 2.01
N THR A 148 -5.52 -10.21 2.82
CA THR A 148 -6.52 -10.50 3.86
C THR A 148 -7.90 -10.70 3.24
N ASN A 149 -8.90 -11.00 4.06
CA ASN A 149 -10.31 -11.02 3.65
C ASN A 149 -11.13 -10.02 4.50
N PRO A 150 -11.57 -8.87 3.95
CA PRO A 150 -11.36 -8.39 2.58
C PRO A 150 -9.90 -8.01 2.29
N GLN A 151 -9.56 -7.91 1.00
CA GLN A 151 -8.21 -7.56 0.53
C GLN A 151 -8.01 -6.06 0.54
N VAL A 152 -6.75 -5.62 0.63
CA VAL A 152 -6.35 -4.23 0.37
C VAL A 152 -5.65 -4.16 -0.98
N GLY A 153 -5.96 -3.14 -1.76
CA GLY A 153 -5.22 -2.70 -2.95
C GLY A 153 -4.98 -1.20 -2.89
N SER A 154 -3.77 -0.73 -3.18
CA SER A 154 -3.47 0.71 -3.26
C SER A 154 -2.42 1.05 -4.30
N VAL A 155 -2.51 2.25 -4.88
CA VAL A 155 -1.51 2.82 -5.80
C VAL A 155 -1.49 4.34 -5.66
N GLY A 156 -0.35 4.96 -5.94
CA GLY A 156 -0.15 6.40 -5.82
C GLY A 156 -0.08 6.87 -4.38
N PHE A 157 -0.50 8.10 -4.13
CA PHE A 157 -0.35 8.76 -2.84
C PHE A 157 -1.59 8.61 -1.95
N THR A 158 -1.35 8.45 -0.65
CA THR A 158 -2.32 8.84 0.38
C THR A 158 -2.46 10.36 0.43
N ASP A 159 -3.55 10.88 0.99
CA ASP A 159 -3.74 12.30 1.27
C ASP A 159 -2.62 12.88 2.14
N LEU A 160 -2.12 12.12 3.13
CA LEU A 160 -1.00 12.54 3.95
C LEU A 160 0.31 12.66 3.14
N GLN A 161 0.57 11.72 2.23
CA GLN A 161 1.74 11.78 1.34
C GLN A 161 1.61 12.92 0.33
N ALA A 162 0.44 13.07 -0.30
CA ALA A 162 0.17 14.15 -1.25
C ALA A 162 0.39 15.53 -0.63
N ASN A 163 -0.17 15.77 0.58
CA ASN A 163 0.05 17.02 1.32
C ASN A 163 1.53 17.25 1.66
N ARG A 164 2.27 16.20 2.07
CA ARG A 164 3.72 16.30 2.35
C ARG A 164 4.55 16.64 1.11
N LEU A 165 4.07 16.25 -0.07
CA LEU A 165 4.68 16.58 -1.37
C LEU A 165 4.25 17.97 -1.88
N GLY A 166 3.40 18.70 -1.14
CA GLY A 166 2.97 20.05 -1.48
C GLY A 166 1.76 20.11 -2.42
N TYR A 167 1.07 18.99 -2.67
CA TYR A 167 -0.20 19.02 -3.40
C TYR A 167 -1.31 19.58 -2.52
N ASP A 168 -2.09 20.54 -3.06
CA ASP A 168 -3.43 20.83 -2.54
C ASP A 168 -4.35 19.68 -2.95
N CYS A 169 -4.61 18.76 -2.02
CA CYS A 169 -5.35 17.55 -2.32
C CYS A 169 -6.77 17.54 -1.72
N ARG A 170 -7.69 16.89 -2.42
CA ARG A 170 -9.02 16.53 -1.94
C ARG A 170 -9.15 15.01 -1.99
N CYS A 171 -9.87 14.42 -1.05
CA CYS A 171 -10.17 12.99 -1.10
C CYS A 171 -11.62 12.71 -0.77
N ASN A 172 -12.19 11.73 -1.46
CA ASN A 172 -13.52 11.18 -1.17
C ASN A 172 -13.43 9.68 -0.97
N THR A 173 -14.42 9.16 -0.25
CA THR A 173 -14.55 7.75 0.05
C THR A 173 -15.99 7.30 -0.20
N ILE A 174 -16.17 6.09 -0.70
CA ILE A 174 -17.49 5.44 -0.72
C ILE A 174 -17.38 4.06 -0.03
N PRO A 175 -18.36 3.68 0.80
CA PRO A 175 -18.49 2.30 1.25
C PRO A 175 -18.71 1.36 0.07
N ILE A 176 -18.12 0.16 0.09
CA ILE A 176 -18.31 -0.84 -0.96
C ILE A 176 -19.77 -1.28 -1.06
N GLY A 177 -20.54 -1.17 0.02
CA GLY A 177 -21.98 -1.42 0.03
C GLY A 177 -22.84 -0.53 -0.89
N PHE A 178 -22.29 0.51 -1.51
CA PHE A 178 -22.97 1.27 -2.58
C PHE A 178 -22.84 0.61 -3.97
N VAL A 179 -21.95 -0.35 -4.13
CA VAL A 179 -21.68 -1.01 -5.42
C VAL A 179 -22.66 -2.16 -5.61
N ALA A 180 -23.40 -2.19 -6.71
CA ALA A 180 -24.42 -3.23 -6.94
C ALA A 180 -23.87 -4.67 -6.82
N LYS A 181 -22.62 -4.88 -7.27
CA LYS A 181 -21.95 -6.18 -7.18
C LYS A 181 -21.72 -6.65 -5.74
N SER A 182 -21.53 -5.76 -4.77
CA SER A 182 -21.31 -6.15 -3.35
C SER A 182 -22.54 -6.86 -2.78
N LYS A 183 -23.74 -6.39 -3.12
CA LYS A 183 -25.02 -6.99 -2.73
C LYS A 183 -25.21 -8.38 -3.31
N ILE A 184 -24.81 -8.57 -4.57
CA ILE A 184 -24.87 -9.88 -5.24
C ILE A 184 -23.91 -10.87 -4.58
N LEU A 185 -22.73 -10.40 -4.17
CA LEU A 185 -21.75 -11.22 -3.47
C LEU A 185 -22.09 -11.43 -1.99
N ASN A 186 -23.10 -10.72 -1.47
CA ASN A 186 -23.42 -10.65 -0.05
C ASN A 186 -22.20 -10.28 0.82
N ASP A 187 -21.37 -9.36 0.31
CA ASP A 187 -20.20 -8.85 1.02
C ASP A 187 -20.05 -7.35 0.76
N ASP A 188 -20.58 -6.56 1.69
CA ASP A 188 -20.53 -5.09 1.66
C ASP A 188 -19.32 -4.52 2.42
N ARG A 189 -18.42 -5.39 2.91
CA ARG A 189 -17.27 -4.97 3.71
C ARG A 189 -16.31 -4.16 2.87
N GLY A 190 -15.86 -3.05 3.45
CA GLY A 190 -14.78 -2.24 2.90
C GLY A 190 -15.19 -0.88 2.34
N VAL A 191 -14.22 -0.24 1.70
CA VAL A 191 -14.26 1.17 1.30
C VAL A 191 -13.34 1.40 0.11
N LEU A 192 -13.74 2.27 -0.80
CA LEU A 192 -12.85 2.83 -1.82
C LEU A 192 -12.57 4.30 -1.52
N LYS A 193 -11.32 4.73 -1.68
CA LYS A 193 -10.88 6.12 -1.54
C LYS A 193 -10.10 6.55 -2.78
N ILE A 194 -10.40 7.74 -3.28
CA ILE A 194 -9.62 8.44 -4.31
C ILE A 194 -9.04 9.72 -3.71
N VAL A 195 -7.78 9.99 -4.02
CA VAL A 195 -7.05 11.22 -3.70
C VAL A 195 -6.79 11.97 -5.01
N ILE A 196 -7.14 13.25 -5.09
CA ILE A 196 -6.95 14.07 -6.29
C ILE A 196 -6.18 15.35 -5.96
N ASN A 197 -5.54 15.92 -6.98
CA ASN A 197 -5.15 17.32 -6.98
C ASN A 197 -6.42 18.18 -7.09
N ARG A 198 -6.62 19.11 -6.15
CA ARG A 198 -7.85 19.92 -6.07
C ARG A 198 -8.05 20.83 -7.28
N LYS A 199 -6.96 21.35 -7.86
CA LYS A 199 -7.03 22.32 -8.96
C LYS A 199 -7.19 21.64 -10.32
N THR A 200 -6.48 20.55 -10.55
CA THR A 200 -6.45 19.87 -11.86
C THR A 200 -7.41 18.69 -11.95
N GLU A 201 -7.97 18.25 -10.82
CA GLU A 201 -8.74 17.01 -10.70
C GLU A 201 -8.00 15.73 -11.13
N GLU A 202 -6.68 15.80 -11.30
CA GLU A 202 -5.80 14.65 -11.53
C GLU A 202 -5.86 13.69 -10.34
N ILE A 203 -6.03 12.40 -10.61
CA ILE A 203 -6.05 11.36 -9.59
C ILE A 203 -4.61 11.03 -9.17
N LEU A 204 -4.30 11.36 -7.92
CA LEU A 204 -2.98 11.17 -7.31
C LEU A 204 -2.83 9.80 -6.64
N GLY A 205 -3.93 9.15 -6.29
CA GLY A 205 -3.90 7.82 -5.67
C GLY A 205 -5.27 7.20 -5.48
N ILE A 206 -5.30 5.87 -5.52
CA ILE A 206 -6.50 5.04 -5.34
C ILE A 206 -6.21 3.99 -4.29
N HIS A 207 -7.16 3.79 -3.39
CA HIS A 207 -7.04 2.91 -2.23
C HIS A 207 -8.34 2.13 -2.05
N ILE A 208 -8.26 0.82 -2.03
CA ILE A 208 -9.40 -0.10 -2.07
C ILE A 208 -9.25 -1.10 -0.93
N LEU A 209 -10.31 -1.25 -0.14
CA LEU A 209 -10.52 -2.39 0.74
C LEU A 209 -11.80 -3.06 0.27
N SER A 210 -11.71 -4.26 -0.28
CA SER A 210 -12.86 -5.02 -0.79
C SER A 210 -12.45 -6.45 -1.08
N THR A 211 -13.43 -7.30 -1.38
CA THR A 211 -13.17 -8.53 -2.13
C THR A 211 -12.50 -8.19 -3.46
N ASN A 212 -11.49 -8.97 -3.84
CA ASN A 212 -10.67 -8.81 -5.06
C ASN A 212 -9.95 -7.45 -5.22
N ALA A 213 -9.69 -6.71 -4.13
CA ALA A 213 -8.99 -5.43 -4.22
C ALA A 213 -7.61 -5.52 -4.89
N ALA A 214 -6.92 -6.66 -4.77
CA ALA A 214 -5.61 -6.88 -5.41
C ALA A 214 -5.71 -6.93 -6.95
N ASP A 215 -6.83 -7.38 -7.51
CA ASP A 215 -7.06 -7.37 -8.96
C ASP A 215 -7.59 -6.01 -9.43
N LEU A 216 -8.54 -5.45 -8.68
CA LEU A 216 -9.19 -4.17 -9.01
C LEU A 216 -8.21 -2.99 -9.04
N ILE A 217 -7.16 -3.02 -8.21
CA ILE A 217 -6.22 -1.90 -8.12
C ILE A 217 -5.46 -1.64 -9.42
N HIS A 218 -5.36 -2.62 -10.32
CA HIS A 218 -4.66 -2.45 -11.60
C HIS A 218 -5.33 -1.44 -12.54
N GLU A 219 -6.64 -1.22 -12.41
CA GLU A 219 -7.30 -0.09 -13.07
C GLU A 219 -6.77 1.24 -12.52
N GLY A 220 -6.64 1.34 -11.19
CA GLY A 220 -6.04 2.49 -10.54
C GLY A 220 -4.57 2.73 -10.93
N VAL A 221 -3.82 1.66 -11.19
CA VAL A 221 -2.43 1.77 -11.72
C VAL A 221 -2.44 2.48 -13.07
N MET A 222 -3.36 2.11 -13.96
CA MET A 222 -3.48 2.76 -15.26
C MET A 222 -3.95 4.22 -15.15
N ILE A 223 -4.89 4.51 -14.24
CA ILE A 223 -5.37 5.87 -13.96
C ILE A 223 -4.21 6.77 -13.51
N VAL A 224 -3.45 6.35 -12.50
CA VAL A 224 -2.32 7.12 -11.95
C VAL A 224 -1.18 7.23 -12.96
N LYS A 225 -0.85 6.14 -13.67
CA LYS A 225 0.21 6.12 -14.67
C LYS A 225 -0.03 7.09 -15.82
N ASN A 226 -1.29 7.26 -16.24
CA ASN A 226 -1.66 8.12 -17.36
C ASN A 226 -2.13 9.51 -16.92
N HIS A 227 -1.95 9.89 -15.65
CA HIS A 227 -2.34 11.20 -15.13
C HIS A 227 -3.83 11.54 -15.38
N MET A 228 -4.70 10.53 -15.29
CA MET A 228 -6.12 10.69 -15.60
C MET A 228 -6.82 11.55 -14.53
N THR A 229 -7.79 12.33 -14.98
CA THR A 229 -8.66 13.18 -14.16
C THR A 229 -9.91 12.42 -13.70
N LEU A 230 -10.68 13.04 -12.80
CA LEU A 230 -12.01 12.55 -12.45
C LEU A 230 -12.91 12.36 -13.68
N ASP A 231 -12.89 13.29 -14.65
CA ASP A 231 -13.77 13.22 -15.82
C ASP A 231 -13.38 12.10 -16.78
N ASP A 232 -12.09 11.79 -16.90
CA ASP A 232 -11.62 10.64 -17.69
C ASP A 232 -12.17 9.33 -17.11
N VAL A 233 -12.19 9.18 -15.79
CA VAL A 233 -12.74 8.00 -15.11
C VAL A 233 -14.28 7.97 -15.19
N ILE A 234 -14.94 9.11 -14.97
CA ILE A 234 -16.41 9.20 -15.00
C ILE A 234 -16.93 8.86 -16.39
N SER A 235 -16.29 9.35 -17.45
CA SER A 235 -16.69 9.09 -18.84
C SER A 235 -16.33 7.67 -19.34
N THR A 236 -15.60 6.89 -18.54
CA THR A 236 -15.26 5.51 -18.87
C THR A 236 -16.44 4.56 -18.60
N ILE A 237 -16.81 3.77 -19.61
CA ILE A 237 -17.86 2.75 -19.49
C ILE A 237 -17.31 1.55 -18.72
N HIS A 238 -17.85 1.33 -17.52
CA HIS A 238 -17.56 0.14 -16.73
C HIS A 238 -18.59 -0.95 -17.01
N VAL A 239 -18.17 -2.21 -16.92
CA VAL A 239 -19.10 -3.34 -17.03
C VAL A 239 -19.97 -3.38 -15.77
N PHE A 240 -21.30 -3.49 -15.97
CA PHE A 240 -22.27 -3.63 -14.89
C PHE A 240 -22.88 -5.05 -14.84
N PRO A 241 -23.05 -5.67 -13.66
CA PRO A 241 -22.54 -5.26 -12.35
C PRO A 241 -21.13 -5.79 -12.09
N THR A 242 -20.17 -4.92 -11.73
CA THR A 242 -18.82 -5.32 -11.30
C THR A 242 -18.32 -4.50 -10.11
N LEU A 243 -17.30 -5.00 -9.40
CA LEU A 243 -16.67 -4.24 -8.31
C LEU A 243 -15.83 -3.06 -8.83
N SER A 244 -15.39 -3.10 -10.10
CA SER A 244 -14.63 -2.00 -10.73
C SER A 244 -15.42 -0.68 -10.73
N GLU A 245 -16.74 -0.75 -10.80
CA GLU A 245 -17.63 0.42 -10.72
C GLU A 245 -17.44 1.24 -9.45
N ALA A 246 -16.88 0.67 -8.38
CA ALA A 246 -16.50 1.41 -7.18
C ALA A 246 -15.57 2.59 -7.49
N ILE A 247 -14.68 2.45 -8.47
CA ILE A 247 -13.74 3.50 -8.90
C ILE A 247 -14.53 4.64 -9.55
N LYS A 248 -15.39 4.35 -10.53
CA LYS A 248 -16.30 5.34 -11.16
C LYS A 248 -17.21 6.02 -10.15
N LEU A 249 -17.89 5.27 -9.29
CA LEU A 249 -18.78 5.81 -8.26
C LEU A 249 -18.04 6.72 -7.28
N THR A 250 -16.80 6.38 -6.91
CA THR A 250 -15.99 7.25 -6.05
C THR A 250 -15.58 8.51 -6.78
N ALA A 251 -15.25 8.44 -8.07
CA ALA A 251 -14.98 9.62 -8.88
C ALA A 251 -16.23 10.53 -8.99
N GLN A 252 -17.41 9.95 -9.23
CA GLN A 252 -18.68 10.69 -9.26
C GLN A 252 -19.00 11.37 -7.92
N SER A 253 -18.63 10.76 -6.78
CA SER A 253 -18.88 11.33 -5.45
C SER A 253 -18.27 12.72 -5.23
N PHE A 254 -17.27 13.11 -6.03
CA PHE A 254 -16.68 14.45 -5.97
C PHE A 254 -17.56 15.54 -6.60
N LYS A 255 -18.54 15.14 -7.44
CA LYS A 255 -19.37 16.03 -8.24
C LYS A 255 -20.86 15.93 -7.89
N ARG A 256 -21.30 14.83 -7.27
CA ARG A 256 -22.70 14.59 -6.90
C ARG A 256 -22.83 13.70 -5.67
N ASP A 257 -24.00 13.75 -5.02
CA ASP A 257 -24.32 12.87 -3.90
C ASP A 257 -24.66 11.46 -4.41
N ILE A 258 -23.85 10.48 -3.99
CA ILE A 258 -23.99 9.09 -4.44
C ILE A 258 -25.20 8.37 -3.83
N SER A 259 -25.80 8.89 -2.76
CA SER A 259 -26.92 8.25 -2.07
C SER A 259 -28.26 8.40 -2.80
N VAL A 260 -28.34 9.32 -3.77
CA VAL A 260 -29.58 9.69 -4.48
C VAL A 260 -29.52 9.49 -5.99
N ILE A 261 -28.45 8.87 -6.50
CA ILE A 261 -28.30 8.64 -7.95
C ILE A 261 -28.99 7.36 -8.40
N SER A 262 -29.63 7.44 -9.57
CA SER A 262 -30.19 6.28 -10.26
C SER A 262 -29.07 5.34 -10.72
N CYS A 263 -29.41 4.05 -10.86
CA CYS A 263 -28.49 3.03 -11.36
C CYS A 263 -27.84 3.47 -12.69
N CYS A 264 -26.51 3.36 -12.78
CA CYS A 264 -25.72 3.66 -13.98
C CYS A 264 -25.87 5.10 -14.53
N ILE A 265 -26.11 6.10 -13.68
CA ILE A 265 -26.13 7.49 -14.16
C ILE A 265 -24.75 7.92 -14.68
N GLU A 266 -24.74 8.66 -15.79
CA GLU A 266 -23.56 9.36 -16.32
C GLU A 266 -23.47 10.78 -15.76
#